data_AF-A0AAD7HNI4-F1
#
_entry.id   AF-A0AAD7HNI4-F1
#
_cell.length_a   1.000
_cell.length_b   1.000
_cell.length_c   1.000
_cell.angle_alpha   90.00
_cell.angle_beta   90.00
_cell.angle_gamma   90.00
#
_symmetry.space_group_name_H-M   'P 1'
#
loop_
_entity.id
_entity.type
_entity.pdbx_description
1 polymer ?
#
loop_
_entity_poly.entity_id
_entity_poly.type
_entity_poly.pdbx_seq_one_letter_code
_entity_poly.pdbx_strand_id
1 'polypeptide(L)'
;MSNHTELLQVISETRVLNPSKVAKLSQLHLVLVEFKTDDPKRFRRNLRVSPDTFDGLVLRIEGHPIFLNSSPKPQTAPYIQLAIVLFRFGHDGNAASVESIAQWAGVSVGLVVKCTQRVIIAFLSLHNSVIRWPTDIEKEEAKAWVESVSCEQWRGGFCMVDGTLVPLFEKPGHHGEVYFDRKSNYSLNVQVRLPFVYRSHTSLTT
;
A
#
# COMPACT_ATOMS: atom_id res chain seq x y z
N MET A 1 14.55 12.21 42.53
CA MET A 1 13.20 11.77 42.96
C MET A 1 12.08 12.77 42.58
N SER A 2 12.29 13.72 41.65
CA SER A 2 11.27 14.72 41.25
C SER A 2 10.21 14.25 40.24
N ASN A 3 10.42 13.15 39.54
CA ASN A 3 9.64 12.82 38.33
C ASN A 3 8.18 12.41 38.64
N HIS A 4 7.91 11.80 39.80
CA HIS A 4 6.56 11.30 40.10
C HIS A 4 5.54 12.40 40.45
N THR A 5 5.98 13.43 41.17
CA THR A 5 5.09 14.53 41.58
C THR A 5 4.68 15.40 40.40
N GLU A 6 5.63 15.67 39.48
CA GLU A 6 5.35 16.36 38.22
C GLU A 6 4.39 15.55 37.33
N LEU A 7 4.59 14.23 37.23
CA LEU A 7 3.71 13.37 36.44
C LEU A 7 2.28 13.34 37.00
N LEU A 8 2.13 13.25 38.33
CA LEU A 8 0.83 13.29 39.00
C LEU A 8 0.12 14.64 38.82
N GLN A 9 0.88 15.74 38.82
CA GLN A 9 0.34 17.07 38.55
C GLN A 9 -0.11 17.22 37.08
N VAL A 10 0.71 16.76 36.12
CA VAL A 10 0.32 16.76 34.71
C VAL A 10 -0.93 15.92 34.47
N ILE A 11 -1.04 14.75 35.11
CA ILE A 11 -2.24 13.90 35.01
C ILE A 11 -3.44 14.56 35.68
N SER A 12 -3.29 15.21 36.84
CA SER A 12 -4.41 15.85 37.52
C SER A 12 -4.97 17.04 36.73
N GLU A 13 -4.09 17.80 36.06
CA GLU A 13 -4.44 18.97 35.25
C GLU A 13 -4.97 18.58 33.86
N THR A 14 -4.29 17.66 33.17
CA THR A 14 -4.62 17.32 31.77
C THR A 14 -5.53 16.10 31.64
N ARG A 15 -5.67 15.29 32.70
CA ARG A 15 -6.36 13.99 32.73
C ARG A 15 -5.83 12.96 31.72
N VAL A 16 -4.64 13.19 31.15
CA VAL A 16 -4.07 12.31 30.11
C VAL A 16 -2.62 12.00 30.46
N LEU A 17 -2.30 10.70 30.53
CA LEU A 17 -0.94 10.21 30.86
C LEU A 17 0.09 10.60 29.80
N ASN A 18 -0.32 10.63 28.52
CA ASN A 18 0.50 11.00 27.37
C ASN A 18 -0.33 11.86 26.40
N PRO A 19 -0.41 13.19 26.60
CA PRO A 19 -1.21 14.06 25.75
C PRO A 19 -0.66 14.05 24.33
N SER A 20 -1.44 13.51 23.39
CA SER A 20 -1.12 13.59 21.97
C SER A 20 -1.72 14.87 21.39
N LYS A 21 -0.88 15.73 20.82
CA LYS A 21 -1.36 16.89 20.06
C LYS A 21 -1.87 16.40 18.70
N VAL A 22 -3.15 16.60 18.44
CA VAL A 22 -3.74 16.36 17.12
C VAL A 22 -3.71 17.67 16.34
N ALA A 23 -2.89 17.73 15.29
CA ALA A 23 -2.86 18.87 14.38
C ALA A 23 -4.22 19.03 13.69
N LYS A 24 -4.75 20.27 13.69
CA LYS A 24 -6.06 20.63 13.15
C LYS A 24 -5.90 21.30 11.78
N LEU A 25 -5.42 20.53 10.81
CA LEU A 25 -5.20 20.97 9.42
C LEU A 25 -5.99 20.08 8.45
N SER A 26 -5.99 20.43 7.15
CA SER A 26 -6.61 19.60 6.13
C SER A 26 -5.93 18.22 6.10
N GLN A 27 -6.71 17.15 5.89
CA GLN A 27 -6.17 15.78 5.94
C GLN A 27 -5.09 15.55 4.89
N LEU A 28 -5.27 16.09 3.68
CA LEU A 28 -4.24 16.02 2.64
C LEU A 28 -2.95 16.72 3.05
N HIS A 29 -3.01 17.87 3.71
CA HIS A 29 -1.80 18.56 4.19
C HIS A 29 -1.10 17.75 5.29
N LEU A 30 -1.88 17.24 6.25
CA LEU A 30 -1.35 16.37 7.30
C LEU A 30 -0.64 15.15 6.71
N VAL A 31 -1.24 14.50 5.72
CA VAL A 31 -0.66 13.29 5.11
C VAL A 31 0.54 13.64 4.23
N LEU A 32 0.44 14.63 3.34
CA LEU A 32 1.46 14.87 2.32
C LEU A 32 2.64 15.72 2.79
N VAL A 33 2.49 16.46 3.88
CA VAL A 33 3.53 17.35 4.42
C VAL A 33 4.02 16.84 5.76
N GLU A 34 3.16 16.83 6.78
CA GLU A 34 3.53 16.52 8.16
C GLU A 34 3.93 15.04 8.32
N PHE A 35 2.99 14.12 8.07
CA PHE A 35 3.22 12.69 8.31
C PHE A 35 4.24 12.09 7.36
N LYS A 36 4.43 12.71 6.19
CA LYS A 36 5.41 12.23 5.22
C LYS A 36 6.83 12.26 5.81
N THR A 37 7.15 13.29 6.60
CA THR A 37 8.47 13.47 7.22
C THR A 37 8.47 13.02 8.69
N ASP A 38 7.48 13.46 9.46
CA ASP A 38 7.51 13.37 10.93
C ASP A 38 6.87 12.09 11.48
N ASP A 39 5.96 11.46 10.71
CA ASP A 39 5.30 10.21 11.11
C ASP A 39 5.04 9.26 9.92
N PRO A 40 6.09 8.62 9.38
CA PRO A 40 5.96 7.70 8.24
C PRO A 40 5.02 6.51 8.51
N LYS A 41 4.85 6.12 9.78
CA LYS A 41 3.90 5.07 10.18
C LYS A 41 2.47 5.52 9.92
N ARG A 42 2.12 6.75 10.32
CA ARG A 42 0.81 7.34 10.05
C ARG A 42 0.59 7.66 8.58
N PHE A 43 1.64 8.06 7.86
CA PHE A 43 1.60 8.15 6.39
C PHE A 43 1.18 6.82 5.77
N ARG A 44 1.91 5.74 6.09
CA ARG A 44 1.62 4.39 5.58
C ARG A 44 0.24 3.88 5.99
N ARG A 45 -0.25 4.25 7.19
CA ARG A 45 -1.62 3.91 7.59
C ARG A 45 -2.67 4.55 6.68
N ASN A 46 -2.45 5.78 6.23
CA ASN A 46 -3.37 6.49 5.34
C ASN A 46 -3.28 6.00 3.89
N LEU A 47 -2.07 5.96 3.32
CA LEU A 47 -1.88 5.72 1.89
C LEU A 47 -1.44 4.30 1.54
N ARG A 48 -1.24 3.43 2.54
CA ARG A 48 -0.79 2.02 2.42
C ARG A 48 0.59 1.81 1.79
N VAL A 49 1.32 2.88 1.47
CA VAL A 49 2.68 2.88 0.94
C VAL A 49 3.63 3.70 1.82
N SER A 50 4.94 3.48 1.73
CA SER A 50 5.92 4.36 2.37
C SER A 50 6.03 5.70 1.65
N PRO A 51 6.53 6.77 2.30
CA PRO A 51 6.85 8.04 1.65
C PRO A 51 7.71 7.88 0.38
N ASP A 52 8.79 7.10 0.45
CA ASP A 52 9.69 6.89 -0.70
C ASP A 52 8.98 6.18 -1.87
N THR A 53 8.15 5.19 -1.54
CA THR A 53 7.35 4.49 -2.56
C THR A 53 6.36 5.45 -3.21
N PHE A 54 5.72 6.31 -2.40
CA PHE A 54 4.79 7.31 -2.90
C PHE A 54 5.49 8.27 -3.88
N ASP A 55 6.66 8.80 -3.53
CA ASP A 55 7.41 9.69 -4.41
C ASP A 55 7.87 8.99 -5.68
N GLY A 56 8.34 7.75 -5.58
CA GLY A 56 8.67 6.93 -6.74
C GLY A 56 7.48 6.68 -7.67
N LEU A 57 6.26 6.55 -7.12
CA LEU A 57 5.04 6.44 -7.92
C LEU A 57 4.68 7.77 -8.59
N VAL A 58 4.78 8.90 -7.88
CA VAL A 58 4.53 10.24 -8.45
C VAL A 58 5.45 10.49 -9.64
N LEU A 59 6.75 10.27 -9.47
CA LEU A 59 7.76 10.45 -10.54
C LEU A 59 7.44 9.62 -11.78
N ARG A 60 6.88 8.42 -11.61
CA ARG A 60 6.52 7.54 -12.74
C ARG A 60 5.28 7.99 -13.51
N ILE A 61 4.37 8.73 -12.87
CA ILE A 61 3.09 9.10 -13.48
C ILE A 61 2.97 10.58 -13.84
N GLU A 62 3.76 11.46 -13.23
CA GLU A 62 3.58 12.91 -13.37
C GLU A 62 3.70 13.42 -14.82
N GLY A 63 4.55 12.77 -15.63
CA GLY A 63 4.73 13.07 -17.05
C GLY A 63 3.62 12.56 -17.96
N HIS A 64 2.64 11.82 -17.45
CA HIS A 64 1.59 11.22 -18.28
C HIS A 64 0.63 12.31 -18.82
N PRO A 65 0.29 12.31 -20.14
CA PRO A 65 -0.55 13.35 -20.75
C PRO A 65 -1.92 13.56 -20.11
N ILE A 66 -2.47 12.53 -19.43
CA ILE A 66 -3.74 12.62 -18.70
C ILE A 66 -3.72 13.67 -17.56
N PHE A 67 -2.52 14.03 -17.08
CA PHE A 67 -2.36 15.06 -16.07
C PHE A 67 -2.25 16.47 -16.64
N LEU A 68 -2.08 16.59 -17.96
CA LEU A 68 -2.07 17.86 -18.67
C LEU A 68 -3.49 18.27 -19.02
N ASN A 69 -3.77 19.57 -18.90
CA ASN A 69 -5.07 20.14 -19.26
C ASN A 69 -4.83 21.42 -20.07
N SER A 70 -5.55 21.56 -21.18
CA SER A 70 -5.54 22.77 -22.03
C SER A 70 -6.53 23.84 -21.56
N SER A 71 -7.24 23.61 -20.46
CA SER A 71 -8.20 24.55 -19.88
C SER A 71 -7.52 25.67 -19.10
N PRO A 72 -8.13 26.87 -19.02
CA PRO A 72 -7.64 27.96 -18.16
C PRO A 72 -7.60 27.61 -16.66
N LYS A 73 -8.38 26.61 -16.22
CA LYS A 73 -8.35 26.15 -14.84
C LYS A 73 -7.31 25.04 -14.67
N PRO A 74 -6.28 25.25 -13.83
CA PRO A 74 -5.25 24.24 -13.63
C PRO A 74 -5.86 22.97 -13.03
N GLN A 75 -5.39 21.84 -13.53
CA GLN A 75 -5.77 20.55 -13.00
C GLN A 75 -5.08 20.31 -11.64
N THR A 76 -5.74 19.58 -10.75
CA THR A 76 -5.15 19.12 -9.49
C THR A 76 -3.83 18.39 -9.74
N ALA A 77 -2.80 18.70 -8.95
CA ALA A 77 -1.46 18.13 -9.15
C ALA A 77 -1.45 16.59 -9.05
N PRO A 78 -0.61 15.87 -9.83
CA PRO A 78 -0.59 14.41 -9.87
C PRO A 78 -0.43 13.74 -8.50
N TYR A 79 0.44 14.28 -7.64
CA TYR A 79 0.67 13.73 -6.29
C TYR A 79 -0.59 13.81 -5.41
N ILE A 80 -1.39 14.88 -5.51
CA ILE A 80 -2.65 15.00 -4.77
C ILE A 80 -3.66 13.99 -5.31
N GLN A 81 -3.77 13.87 -6.64
CA GLN A 81 -4.66 12.87 -7.25
C GLN A 81 -4.29 11.45 -6.80
N LEU A 82 -3.00 11.12 -6.80
CA LEU A 82 -2.50 9.83 -6.34
C LEU A 82 -2.82 9.59 -4.86
N ALA A 83 -2.63 10.58 -3.99
CA ALA A 83 -2.94 10.47 -2.56
C ALA A 83 -4.41 10.14 -2.31
N ILE A 84 -5.32 10.81 -3.01
CA ILE A 84 -6.77 10.54 -2.94
C ILE A 84 -7.07 9.09 -3.35
N VAL A 85 -6.43 8.62 -4.42
CA VAL A 85 -6.68 7.28 -4.97
C VAL A 85 -6.11 6.19 -4.07
N LEU A 86 -4.90 6.37 -3.55
CA LEU A 86 -4.30 5.43 -2.60
C LEU A 86 -5.07 5.38 -1.28
N PHE A 87 -5.53 6.53 -0.79
CA PHE A 87 -6.40 6.57 0.39
C PHE A 87 -7.71 5.81 0.11
N ARG A 88 -8.34 6.03 -1.06
CA ARG A 88 -9.56 5.30 -1.47
C ARG A 88 -9.34 3.78 -1.53
N PHE A 89 -8.26 3.32 -2.15
CA PHE A 89 -7.97 1.87 -2.27
C PHE A 89 -7.48 1.24 -0.96
N GLY A 90 -7.00 2.06 -0.03
CA GLY A 90 -6.54 1.60 1.29
C GLY A 90 -7.66 1.40 2.30
N HIS A 91 -8.92 1.67 1.95
CA HIS A 91 -10.08 1.57 2.82
C HIS A 91 -11.17 0.71 2.18
N ASP A 92 -12.04 0.16 3.02
CA ASP A 92 -13.18 -0.68 2.62
C ASP A 92 -14.46 -0.21 3.35
N GLY A 93 -15.62 -0.67 2.89
CA GLY A 93 -16.92 -0.30 3.42
C GLY A 93 -17.24 1.19 3.25
N ASN A 94 -17.93 1.77 4.23
CA ASN A 94 -18.40 3.16 4.15
C ASN A 94 -17.26 4.19 3.98
N ALA A 95 -16.08 3.90 4.52
CA ALA A 95 -14.90 4.75 4.39
C ALA A 95 -14.35 4.82 2.95
N ALA A 96 -14.68 3.84 2.10
CA ALA A 96 -14.29 3.79 0.69
C ALA A 96 -15.30 4.48 -0.25
N SER A 97 -16.45 4.94 0.27
CA SER A 97 -17.45 5.69 -0.51
C SER A 97 -16.87 6.99 -1.07
N VAL A 98 -17.29 7.38 -2.27
CA VAL A 98 -16.75 8.56 -2.95
C VAL A 98 -17.02 9.82 -2.13
N GLU A 99 -18.18 9.88 -1.46
CA GLU A 99 -18.61 10.94 -0.57
C GLU A 99 -17.70 11.06 0.66
N SER A 100 -17.38 9.93 1.32
CA SER A 100 -16.48 9.94 2.48
C SER A 100 -15.07 10.36 2.10
N ILE A 101 -14.58 9.90 0.94
CA ILE A 101 -13.27 10.30 0.42
C ILE A 101 -13.25 11.80 0.05
N ALA A 102 -14.33 12.30 -0.54
CA ALA A 102 -14.47 13.71 -0.88
C ALA A 102 -14.45 14.59 0.38
N GLN A 103 -15.18 14.18 1.43
CA GLN A 103 -15.17 14.86 2.73
C GLN A 103 -13.78 14.82 3.39
N TRP A 104 -13.12 13.65 3.38
CA TRP A 104 -11.78 13.48 3.93
C TRP A 104 -10.76 14.39 3.22
N ALA A 105 -10.75 14.39 1.88
CA ALA A 105 -9.82 15.18 1.09
C ALA A 105 -10.19 16.66 0.98
N GLY A 106 -11.41 17.06 1.37
CA GLY A 106 -11.90 18.43 1.22
C GLY A 106 -12.11 18.83 -0.24
N VAL A 107 -12.61 17.91 -1.08
CA VAL A 107 -12.80 18.10 -2.52
C VAL A 107 -14.22 17.73 -2.95
N SER A 108 -14.57 18.01 -4.21
CA SER A 108 -15.86 17.57 -4.76
C SER A 108 -15.87 16.07 -5.09
N VAL A 109 -17.04 15.43 -4.96
CA VAL A 109 -17.26 14.01 -5.32
C VAL A 109 -16.82 13.72 -6.76
N GLY A 110 -17.17 14.60 -7.70
CA GLY A 110 -16.76 14.48 -9.09
C GLY A 110 -15.24 14.55 -9.31
N LEU A 111 -14.51 15.27 -8.45
CA LEU A 111 -13.05 15.29 -8.51
C LEU A 111 -12.46 13.95 -8.07
N VAL A 112 -12.98 13.31 -7.02
CA VAL A 112 -12.52 11.98 -6.58
C VAL A 112 -12.64 10.95 -7.71
N VAL A 113 -13.77 10.94 -8.42
CA VAL A 113 -13.99 10.04 -9.57
C VAL A 113 -12.97 10.32 -10.68
N LYS A 114 -12.79 11.59 -11.05
CA LYS A 114 -11.80 11.99 -12.08
C LYS A 114 -10.38 11.62 -11.68
N CYS A 115 -9.97 11.88 -10.44
CA CYS A 115 -8.66 11.49 -9.93
C CYS A 115 -8.45 9.97 -10.05
N THR A 116 -9.46 9.19 -9.67
CA THR A 116 -9.40 7.72 -9.76
C THR A 116 -9.20 7.25 -11.20
N GLN A 117 -10.01 7.75 -12.14
CA GLN A 117 -9.89 7.39 -13.55
C GLN A 117 -8.51 7.74 -14.11
N ARG A 118 -8.02 8.95 -13.83
CA ARG A 118 -6.73 9.44 -14.35
C ARG A 118 -5.54 8.64 -13.81
N VAL A 119 -5.53 8.36 -12.51
CA VAL A 119 -4.46 7.56 -11.87
C VAL A 119 -4.49 6.12 -12.40
N ILE A 120 -5.67 5.51 -12.55
CA ILE A 120 -5.78 4.17 -13.15
C ILE A 120 -5.24 4.17 -14.57
N ILE A 121 -5.63 5.14 -15.41
CA ILE A 121 -5.12 5.25 -16.80
C ILE A 121 -3.59 5.38 -16.82
N ALA A 122 -3.04 6.25 -15.98
CA ALA A 122 -1.59 6.43 -15.89
C ALA A 122 -0.89 5.13 -15.42
N PHE A 123 -1.44 4.42 -14.44
CA PHE A 123 -0.89 3.12 -14.01
C PHE A 123 -1.00 2.05 -15.09
N LEU A 124 -2.10 1.99 -15.83
CA LEU A 124 -2.27 1.07 -16.95
C LEU A 124 -1.26 1.32 -18.08
N SER A 125 -0.85 2.58 -18.32
CA SER A 125 0.22 2.87 -19.29
C SER A 125 1.57 2.26 -18.91
N LEU A 126 1.79 1.98 -17.62
CA LEU A 126 2.99 1.35 -17.10
C LEU A 126 2.91 -0.19 -17.12
N HIS A 127 1.74 -0.75 -17.44
CA HIS A 127 1.48 -2.19 -17.31
C HIS A 127 2.57 -3.04 -17.97
N ASN A 128 2.91 -2.78 -19.24
CA ASN A 128 3.83 -3.65 -19.98
C ASN A 128 5.30 -3.51 -19.56
N SER A 129 5.70 -2.36 -18.99
CA SER A 129 7.06 -2.18 -18.48
C SER A 129 7.25 -2.81 -17.10
N VAL A 130 6.14 -2.95 -16.37
CA VAL A 130 6.13 -3.28 -14.95
C VAL A 130 5.64 -4.72 -14.69
N ILE A 131 4.66 -5.19 -15.45
CA ILE A 131 4.08 -6.53 -15.42
C ILE A 131 4.56 -7.27 -16.67
N ARG A 132 5.80 -7.77 -16.61
CA ARG A 132 6.44 -8.57 -17.67
C ARG A 132 7.22 -9.73 -17.07
N TRP A 133 7.31 -10.87 -17.77
CA TRP A 133 8.14 -12.02 -17.38
C TRP A 133 9.59 -11.58 -17.03
N PRO A 134 10.22 -12.13 -15.97
CA PRO A 134 11.60 -11.81 -15.64
C PRO A 134 12.50 -12.33 -16.77
N THR A 135 13.53 -11.56 -17.07
CA THR A 135 14.63 -11.98 -17.94
C THR A 135 15.43 -13.09 -17.28
N ASP A 136 16.23 -13.83 -18.06
CA ASP A 136 17.04 -14.90 -17.49
C ASP A 136 18.09 -14.38 -16.50
N ILE A 137 18.58 -13.16 -16.71
CA ILE A 137 19.47 -12.46 -15.76
C ILE A 137 18.73 -12.22 -14.42
N GLU A 138 17.53 -11.64 -14.46
CA GLU A 138 16.72 -11.38 -13.26
C GLU A 138 16.37 -12.69 -12.52
N LYS A 139 16.11 -13.78 -13.27
CA LYS A 139 15.88 -15.11 -12.67
C LYS A 139 17.13 -15.60 -11.95
N GLU A 140 18.31 -15.51 -12.57
CA GLU A 140 19.55 -15.97 -11.94
C GLU A 140 19.95 -15.13 -10.73
N GLU A 141 19.72 -13.81 -10.76
CA GLU A 141 19.90 -12.95 -9.57
C GLU A 141 18.99 -13.37 -8.42
N ALA A 142 17.70 -13.62 -8.70
CA ALA A 142 16.73 -14.04 -7.69
C ALA A 142 17.08 -15.43 -7.12
N LYS A 143 17.51 -16.36 -7.98
CA LYS A 143 18.03 -17.67 -7.60
C LYS A 143 19.24 -17.57 -6.66
N ALA A 144 20.22 -16.75 -7.02
CA ALA A 144 21.40 -16.53 -6.20
C ALA A 144 21.05 -15.89 -4.85
N TRP A 145 20.08 -14.98 -4.82
CA TRP A 145 19.57 -14.43 -3.56
C TRP A 145 18.89 -15.49 -2.70
N VAL A 146 18.02 -16.34 -3.26
CA VAL A 146 17.39 -17.42 -2.49
C VAL A 146 18.44 -18.36 -1.91
N GLU A 147 19.41 -18.78 -2.71
CA GLU A 147 20.50 -19.62 -2.24
C GLU A 147 21.29 -18.98 -1.10
N SER A 148 21.57 -17.67 -1.16
CA SER A 148 22.34 -16.97 -0.13
C SER A 148 21.61 -16.80 1.20
N VAL A 149 20.28 -16.75 1.18
CA VAL A 149 19.44 -16.68 2.39
C VAL A 149 18.88 -18.04 2.84
N SER A 150 19.13 -19.10 2.07
CA SER A 150 18.68 -20.48 2.35
C SER A 150 19.77 -21.52 2.07
N CYS A 151 19.64 -22.34 1.02
CA CYS A 151 20.70 -23.22 0.51
C CYS A 151 20.49 -23.58 -0.98
N GLU A 152 21.51 -24.18 -1.60
CA GLU A 152 21.57 -24.47 -3.04
C GLU A 152 20.34 -25.23 -3.57
N GLN A 153 19.84 -26.21 -2.82
CA GLN A 153 18.68 -27.00 -3.22
C GLN A 153 17.40 -26.17 -3.34
N TRP A 154 17.34 -25.01 -2.67
CA TRP A 154 16.20 -24.10 -2.71
C TRP A 154 16.35 -23.00 -3.75
N ARG A 155 17.50 -22.92 -4.47
CA ARG A 155 17.75 -21.95 -5.56
C ARG A 155 16.59 -21.91 -6.55
N GLY A 156 16.03 -23.06 -6.94
CA GLY A 156 14.88 -23.16 -7.84
C GLY A 156 13.56 -22.57 -7.30
N GLY A 157 13.50 -22.24 -6.01
CA GLY A 157 12.37 -21.62 -5.32
C GLY A 157 12.31 -20.10 -5.41
N PHE A 158 13.14 -19.47 -6.24
CA PHE A 158 13.22 -18.01 -6.47
C PHE A 158 11.91 -17.31 -6.88
N CYS A 159 10.87 -18.05 -7.20
CA CYS A 159 9.57 -17.52 -7.58
C CYS A 159 8.45 -18.28 -6.87
N MET A 160 7.86 -17.62 -5.88
CA MET A 160 6.71 -18.11 -5.13
C MET A 160 5.49 -17.29 -5.52
N VAL A 161 4.50 -17.95 -6.13
CA VAL A 161 3.17 -17.39 -6.38
C VAL A 161 2.23 -17.90 -5.28
N ASP A 162 1.34 -17.04 -4.78
CA ASP A 162 0.41 -17.39 -3.71
C ASP A 162 -0.48 -18.60 -4.09
N GLY A 163 -0.85 -19.40 -3.09
CA GLY A 163 -1.51 -20.67 -3.27
C GLY A 163 -2.96 -20.57 -3.72
N THR A 164 -3.39 -21.51 -4.56
CA THR A 164 -4.81 -21.65 -4.95
C THR A 164 -5.48 -22.65 -4.02
N LEU A 165 -6.65 -22.29 -3.46
CA LEU A 165 -7.45 -23.20 -2.65
C LEU A 165 -8.29 -24.11 -3.55
N VAL A 166 -8.11 -25.43 -3.45
CA VAL A 166 -8.95 -26.45 -4.08
C VAL A 166 -10.02 -26.88 -3.09
N PRO A 167 -11.31 -26.61 -3.35
CA PRO A 167 -12.38 -26.97 -2.43
C PRO A 167 -12.55 -28.49 -2.33
N LEU A 168 -12.80 -28.96 -1.13
CA LEU A 168 -13.15 -30.33 -0.80
C LEU A 168 -14.67 -30.45 -0.71
N PHE A 169 -15.20 -31.57 -1.17
CA PHE A 169 -16.64 -31.86 -1.12
C PHE A 169 -17.15 -32.00 0.33
N GLU A 170 -16.33 -32.61 1.19
CA GLU A 170 -16.66 -32.87 2.59
C GLU A 170 -15.47 -32.59 3.52
N LYS A 171 -15.77 -32.42 4.81
CA LYS A 171 -14.78 -32.26 5.87
C LYS A 171 -13.88 -33.51 5.94
N PRO A 172 -12.54 -33.36 5.86
CA PRO A 172 -11.63 -34.48 6.06
C PRO A 172 -11.81 -35.11 7.45
N GLY A 173 -11.85 -36.44 7.49
CA GLY A 173 -12.02 -37.18 8.76
C GLY A 173 -10.85 -36.99 9.74
N HIS A 174 -9.64 -36.76 9.23
CA HIS A 174 -8.45 -36.50 10.03
C HIS A 174 -8.13 -35.01 10.03
N HIS A 175 -8.14 -34.36 11.20
CA HIS A 175 -7.86 -32.93 11.38
C HIS A 175 -8.69 -32.00 10.47
N GLY A 176 -9.96 -32.33 10.21
CA GLY A 176 -10.83 -31.59 9.29
C GLY A 176 -10.91 -30.07 9.52
N GLU A 177 -10.79 -29.60 10.75
CA GLU A 177 -10.78 -28.16 11.07
C GLU A 177 -9.61 -27.39 10.45
N VAL A 178 -8.47 -28.06 10.22
CA VAL A 178 -7.28 -27.45 9.61
C VAL A 178 -7.52 -27.09 8.14
N TYR A 179 -8.49 -27.73 7.51
CA TYR A 179 -8.86 -27.50 6.12
C TYR A 179 -9.97 -26.45 5.98
N PHE A 180 -10.51 -25.90 7.07
CA PHE A 180 -11.55 -24.89 7.01
C PHE A 180 -10.95 -23.51 6.72
N ASP A 181 -11.26 -22.96 5.55
CA ASP A 181 -10.66 -21.73 5.06
C ASP A 181 -11.43 -20.46 5.48
N ARG A 182 -10.83 -19.30 5.21
CA ARG A 182 -11.45 -17.97 5.46
C ARG A 182 -12.76 -17.75 4.69
N LYS A 183 -13.01 -18.53 3.63
CA LYS A 183 -14.24 -18.46 2.82
C LYS A 183 -15.30 -19.45 3.32
N SER A 184 -15.10 -20.04 4.50
CA SER A 184 -16.00 -21.00 5.13
C SER A 184 -16.21 -22.28 4.31
N ASN A 185 -15.18 -22.70 3.55
CA ASN A 185 -15.17 -23.98 2.86
C ASN A 185 -14.08 -24.89 3.42
N TYR A 186 -14.22 -26.20 3.25
CA TYR A 186 -13.08 -27.11 3.39
C TYR A 186 -12.26 -27.05 2.11
N SER A 187 -10.97 -26.72 2.17
CA SER A 187 -10.12 -26.63 0.99
C SER A 187 -8.67 -27.01 1.26
N LEU A 188 -8.00 -27.50 0.21
CA LEU A 188 -6.57 -27.77 0.20
C LEU A 188 -5.86 -26.59 -0.46
N ASN A 189 -4.80 -26.08 0.16
CA ASN A 189 -3.93 -25.15 -0.52
C ASN A 189 -3.04 -25.91 -1.52
N VAL A 190 -3.31 -25.72 -2.81
CA VAL A 190 -2.44 -26.16 -3.90
C VAL A 190 -1.57 -24.98 -4.32
N GLN A 191 -0.30 -25.07 -3.97
CA GLN A 191 0.72 -24.13 -4.43
C GLN A 191 1.39 -24.69 -5.66
N VAL A 192 1.05 -24.15 -6.83
CA VAL A 192 1.82 -24.40 -8.04
C VAL A 192 3.00 -23.43 -8.03
N ARG A 193 4.22 -23.94 -7.86
CA ARG A 193 5.44 -23.16 -8.04
C ARG A 193 5.61 -22.85 -9.53
N LEU A 194 5.28 -21.62 -9.94
CA LEU A 194 5.54 -21.10 -11.29
C LEU A 194 6.36 -19.81 -11.22
N PRO A 195 7.27 -19.58 -12.20
CA PRO A 195 8.32 -18.56 -12.13
C PRO A 195 7.82 -17.13 -12.37
N PHE A 196 7.32 -16.40 -11.35
CA PHE A 196 7.21 -14.94 -11.43
C PHE A 196 7.27 -14.19 -10.08
N VAL A 197 8.19 -13.23 -9.88
CA VAL A 197 8.11 -12.19 -8.80
C VAL A 197 8.71 -10.86 -9.25
N TYR A 198 8.06 -9.79 -8.78
CA TYR A 198 8.21 -8.37 -9.04
C TYR A 198 9.25 -7.71 -8.12
N ARG A 199 10.12 -6.82 -8.64
CA ARG A 199 11.12 -6.07 -7.85
C ARG A 199 10.67 -4.63 -7.63
N SER A 200 10.45 -4.20 -6.38
CA SER A 200 10.48 -2.78 -6.03
C SER A 200 11.95 -2.34 -5.94
N HIS A 201 12.41 -1.51 -6.86
CA HIS A 201 13.74 -0.91 -6.82
C HIS A 201 13.91 -0.11 -5.52
N THR A 202 14.66 -0.64 -4.55
CA THR A 202 15.38 0.15 -3.56
C THR A 202 16.81 0.34 -4.08
N SER A 203 17.11 1.57 -4.49
CA SER A 203 18.47 1.99 -4.81
C SER A 203 19.26 2.07 -3.51
N LEU A 204 20.14 1.11 -3.25
CA LEU A 204 21.25 1.29 -2.32
C LEU A 204 22.40 1.91 -3.12
N THR A 205 22.56 3.22 -3.00
CA THR A 205 23.82 3.89 -3.32
C THR A 205 24.75 3.78 -2.11
N THR A 206 25.87 3.11 -2.37
CA THR A 206 27.23 3.20 -1.80
C THR A 206 27.42 3.55 -0.33
#